data_AF-A0ABD2Z854-F1
#
_entry.id   AF-A0ABD2Z854-F1
#
_cell.length_a   1.000
_cell.length_b   1.000
_cell.length_c   1.000
_cell.angle_alpha   90.00
_cell.angle_beta   90.00
_cell.angle_gamma   90.00
#
_symmetry.space_group_name_H-M   'P 1'
#
loop_
_entity.id
_entity.type
_entity.pdbx_description
1 polymer ?
#
loop_
_entity_poly.entity_id
_entity_poly.type
_entity_poly.pdbx_seq_one_letter_code
_entity_poly.pdbx_strand_id
1 'polypeptide(L)'
;MTNTSCLDFALDYLNWFHDVFVNWYYDVLNTSMPMSPFAVVLSAARQLRIDIRLLKTFVLYGSNCKRRKHEKYLWEHYQKGKNIVSIRVEDMVYSFTQDLNSAYLRCHSLASDPNDLVVELDRFRETIKLFIQKDVGESCIALLDYYSLGDDGDGNLTMDFIDSLLQNLDDLLVKIRNRGQELMYFEQTLETFGEKLKFLKSFIGFAALQGVERKQLIDLLIHVEDVAVNAAKLICLCWWLEGDDDVLDYYEIRAEVSQQTHKKIDHNEMRAEVSQLIHKKINPVDPQVRETYIHVLTASKLSRSLSQALALEKNKHLVAADFIDCLLDNLMDIIGGSFSSFTISVKDQMQKLHQGARFFSILLRQQQEKFNELNDEMKDLIGVVVIDTGIVICSLYMNEMKDCWPKETDHALLHLLKVLKFIMAEVASIYPPSSFSFPRTNELGSIDFLLTNLKEIAISEANSIAFPAGCIDTILEDLEFLRSFLENIAEWPKQNEKL
;
A
#
# COMPACT_ATOMS: atom_id res chain seq x y z
N MET A 1 -7.41 -24.33 -19.26
CA MET A 1 -6.67 -23.49 -18.30
C MET A 1 -7.71 -22.68 -17.54
N THR A 2 -7.47 -22.23 -16.32
CA THR A 2 -8.34 -21.21 -15.69
C THR A 2 -7.93 -19.84 -16.22
N ASN A 3 -8.83 -18.85 -16.30
CA ASN A 3 -8.49 -17.52 -16.86
C ASN A 3 -7.33 -16.82 -16.13
N THR A 4 -7.21 -17.01 -14.83
CA THR A 4 -6.05 -16.53 -14.07
C THR A 4 -4.76 -17.20 -14.55
N SER A 5 -4.80 -18.51 -14.83
CA SER A 5 -3.62 -19.24 -15.35
C SER A 5 -3.21 -18.84 -16.77
N CYS A 6 -4.13 -18.36 -17.63
CA CYS A 6 -3.73 -17.86 -18.95
C CYS A 6 -3.06 -16.49 -18.87
N LEU A 7 -3.52 -15.61 -17.98
CA LEU A 7 -2.86 -14.33 -17.72
C LEU A 7 -1.51 -14.51 -17.02
N ASP A 8 -1.41 -15.47 -16.10
CA ASP A 8 -0.12 -15.86 -15.49
C ASP A 8 0.86 -16.35 -16.56
N PHE A 9 0.40 -17.19 -17.48
CA PHE A 9 1.20 -17.61 -18.63
C PHE A 9 1.67 -16.44 -19.50
N ALA A 10 0.80 -15.46 -19.80
CA ALA A 10 1.22 -14.27 -20.54
C ALA A 10 2.25 -13.42 -19.79
N LEU A 11 2.11 -13.27 -18.46
CA LEU A 11 3.09 -12.57 -17.62
C LEU A 11 4.44 -13.30 -17.62
N ASP A 12 4.44 -14.62 -17.50
CA ASP A 12 5.65 -15.45 -17.56
C ASP A 12 6.30 -15.38 -18.94
N TYR A 13 5.50 -15.42 -20.00
CA TYR A 13 5.98 -15.27 -21.37
C TYR A 13 6.63 -13.90 -21.59
N LEU A 14 6.05 -12.81 -21.07
CA LEU A 14 6.67 -11.48 -21.14
C LEU A 14 7.97 -11.38 -20.34
N ASN A 15 8.09 -12.07 -19.21
CA ASN A 15 9.35 -12.14 -18.46
C ASN A 15 10.43 -12.87 -19.27
N TRP A 16 10.07 -14.04 -19.83
CA TRP A 16 10.96 -14.77 -20.72
C TRP A 16 11.38 -13.93 -21.93
N PHE A 17 10.42 -13.25 -22.57
CA PHE A 17 10.67 -12.36 -23.70
C PHE A 17 11.66 -11.25 -23.31
N HIS A 18 11.44 -10.60 -22.17
CA HIS A 18 12.34 -9.57 -21.64
C HIS A 18 13.77 -10.11 -21.47
N ASP A 19 13.94 -11.26 -20.80
CA ASP A 19 15.27 -11.82 -20.53
C ASP A 19 15.99 -12.23 -21.82
N VAL A 20 15.29 -12.87 -22.75
CA VAL A 20 15.85 -13.27 -24.05
C VAL A 20 16.19 -12.05 -24.90
N PHE A 21 15.33 -11.03 -24.92
CA PHE A 21 15.54 -9.81 -25.71
C PHE A 21 16.71 -8.98 -25.16
N VAL A 22 16.88 -8.91 -23.84
CA VAL A 22 18.04 -8.27 -23.18
C VAL A 22 19.33 -8.99 -23.53
N ASN A 23 19.36 -10.32 -23.50
CA ASN A 23 20.55 -11.09 -23.88
C ASN A 23 20.92 -10.87 -25.36
N TRP A 24 19.94 -10.92 -26.25
CA TRP A 24 20.14 -10.62 -27.67
C TRP A 24 20.69 -9.20 -27.88
N TYR A 25 20.20 -8.23 -27.12
CA TYR A 25 20.69 -6.85 -27.15
C TYR A 25 22.18 -6.75 -26.77
N TYR A 26 22.62 -7.43 -25.71
CA TYR A 26 24.04 -7.45 -25.33
C TYR A 26 24.94 -8.07 -26.40
N ASP A 27 24.46 -9.11 -27.09
CA ASP A 27 25.19 -9.72 -28.20
C ASP A 27 25.32 -8.76 -29.40
N VAL A 28 24.28 -7.97 -29.68
CA VAL A 28 24.25 -6.99 -30.78
C VAL A 28 25.06 -5.72 -30.47
N LEU A 29 25.09 -5.24 -29.22
CA LEU A 29 25.86 -4.05 -28.82
C LEU A 29 27.37 -4.15 -29.09
N ASN A 30 27.93 -5.35 -29.11
CA ASN A 30 29.30 -5.59 -29.54
C ASN A 30 29.57 -5.21 -31.01
N THR A 31 28.55 -4.78 -31.76
CA THR A 31 28.60 -4.43 -33.20
C THR A 31 28.20 -2.99 -33.55
N SER A 32 28.15 -2.06 -32.57
CA SER A 32 28.00 -0.60 -32.80
C SER A 32 26.62 -0.13 -33.34
N MET A 33 25.51 -0.67 -32.84
CA MET A 33 24.15 -0.14 -33.13
C MET A 33 23.69 0.93 -32.12
N PRO A 34 22.83 1.89 -32.52
CA PRO A 34 22.29 2.90 -31.62
C PRO A 34 21.30 2.29 -30.60
N MET A 35 21.44 2.70 -29.32
CA MET A 35 20.65 2.26 -28.16
C MET A 35 19.11 2.43 -28.28
N SER A 36 18.63 3.31 -29.17
CA SER A 36 17.27 3.84 -29.11
C SER A 36 16.13 2.81 -29.32
N PRO A 37 16.14 1.95 -30.37
CA PRO A 37 14.98 1.09 -30.67
C PRO A 37 14.75 -0.02 -29.64
N PHE A 38 15.82 -0.55 -29.03
CA PHE A 38 15.74 -1.64 -28.06
C PHE A 38 15.16 -1.19 -26.72
N ALA A 39 15.51 0.01 -26.28
CA ALA A 39 14.94 0.60 -25.07
C ALA A 39 13.42 0.80 -25.21
N VAL A 40 12.94 1.15 -26.41
CA VAL A 40 11.51 1.32 -26.70
C VAL A 40 10.76 -0.01 -26.60
N VAL A 41 11.29 -1.10 -27.17
CA VAL A 41 10.66 -2.44 -27.07
C VAL A 41 10.56 -2.92 -25.63
N LEU A 42 11.63 -2.78 -24.84
CA LEU A 42 11.63 -3.17 -23.42
C LEU A 42 10.65 -2.32 -22.61
N SER A 43 10.54 -1.02 -22.91
CA SER A 43 9.55 -0.13 -22.30
C SER A 43 8.13 -0.57 -22.63
N ALA A 44 7.82 -0.83 -23.91
CA ALA A 44 6.50 -1.29 -24.36
C ALA A 44 6.12 -2.64 -23.72
N ALA A 45 7.05 -3.60 -23.66
CA ALA A 45 6.82 -4.89 -23.01
C ALA A 45 6.55 -4.74 -21.49
N ARG A 46 7.26 -3.81 -20.83
CA ARG A 46 7.02 -3.48 -19.42
C ARG A 46 5.65 -2.86 -19.21
N GLN A 47 5.23 -1.92 -20.05
CA GLN A 47 3.88 -1.32 -19.97
C GLN A 47 2.80 -2.38 -20.14
N LEU A 48 2.94 -3.22 -21.17
CA LEU A 48 1.98 -4.28 -21.42
C LEU A 48 1.88 -5.28 -20.26
N ARG A 49 3.01 -5.64 -19.64
CA ARG A 49 3.01 -6.51 -18.45
C ARG A 49 2.13 -5.92 -17.35
N ILE A 50 2.16 -4.61 -17.17
CA ILE A 50 1.33 -3.95 -16.16
C ILE A 50 -0.14 -3.93 -16.59
N ASP A 51 -0.45 -3.67 -17.86
CA ASP A 51 -1.83 -3.73 -18.36
C ASP A 51 -2.45 -5.12 -18.14
N ILE A 52 -1.67 -6.18 -18.31
CA ILE A 52 -2.09 -7.56 -18.04
C ILE A 52 -2.34 -7.80 -16.54
N ARG A 53 -1.55 -7.19 -15.64
CA ARG A 53 -1.82 -7.25 -14.19
C ARG A 53 -3.13 -6.57 -13.83
N LEU A 54 -3.39 -5.39 -14.40
CA LEU A 54 -4.66 -4.69 -14.20
C LEU A 54 -5.84 -5.57 -14.66
N LEU A 55 -5.73 -6.17 -15.84
CA LEU A 55 -6.74 -7.12 -16.35
C LEU A 55 -6.90 -8.34 -15.41
N LYS A 56 -5.81 -8.90 -14.90
CA LYS A 56 -5.81 -10.02 -13.97
C LYS A 56 -6.62 -9.70 -12.70
N THR A 57 -6.55 -8.49 -12.18
CA THR A 57 -7.33 -8.06 -11.01
C THR A 57 -8.84 -8.16 -11.24
N PHE A 58 -9.31 -7.72 -12.41
CA PHE A 58 -10.73 -7.82 -12.77
C PHE A 58 -11.16 -9.26 -13.01
N VAL A 59 -10.30 -10.07 -13.63
CA VAL A 59 -10.55 -11.52 -13.83
C VAL A 59 -10.57 -12.27 -12.49
N LEU A 60 -9.68 -11.93 -11.55
CA LEU A 60 -9.65 -12.49 -10.20
C LEU A 60 -10.94 -12.20 -9.46
N TYR A 61 -11.43 -10.95 -9.51
CA TYR A 61 -12.71 -10.60 -8.93
C TYR A 61 -13.86 -11.34 -9.62
N GLY A 62 -13.96 -11.23 -10.95
CA GLY A 62 -15.04 -11.81 -11.74
C GLY A 62 -15.12 -13.33 -11.66
N SER A 63 -14.00 -14.04 -11.52
CA SER A 63 -13.95 -15.50 -11.39
C SER A 63 -14.45 -15.97 -10.03
N ASN A 64 -14.11 -15.25 -8.96
CA ASN A 64 -14.39 -15.64 -7.57
C ASN A 64 -15.72 -15.10 -7.02
N CYS A 65 -16.25 -14.02 -7.60
CA CYS A 65 -17.49 -13.43 -7.11
C CYS A 65 -18.71 -14.33 -7.39
N LYS A 66 -19.64 -14.35 -6.43
CA LYS A 66 -20.94 -15.03 -6.45
C LYS A 66 -22.05 -14.00 -6.40
N ARG A 67 -23.24 -14.36 -6.90
CA ARG A 67 -24.38 -13.46 -6.94
C ARG A 67 -24.83 -13.04 -5.53
N ARG A 68 -25.14 -11.76 -5.33
CA ARG A 68 -25.96 -11.32 -4.19
C ARG A 68 -27.36 -11.94 -4.33
N LYS A 69 -27.96 -12.42 -3.24
CA LYS A 69 -29.17 -13.27 -3.29
C LYS A 69 -30.40 -12.62 -3.94
N HIS A 70 -30.41 -11.31 -4.22
CA HIS A 70 -31.65 -10.54 -4.41
C HIS A 70 -32.33 -10.49 -5.79
N GLU A 71 -31.76 -10.91 -6.92
CA GLU A 71 -32.49 -10.77 -8.22
C GLU A 71 -32.41 -12.00 -9.15
N LYS A 72 -33.54 -12.69 -9.35
CA LYS A 72 -33.63 -14.00 -10.05
C LYS A 72 -33.74 -13.91 -11.58
N TYR A 73 -34.16 -12.76 -12.13
CA TYR A 73 -34.64 -12.67 -13.53
C TYR A 73 -33.59 -12.36 -14.61
N LEU A 74 -32.35 -12.03 -14.25
CA LEU A 74 -31.30 -11.65 -15.21
C LEU A 74 -30.26 -12.76 -15.50
N TRP A 75 -30.53 -13.98 -15.02
CA TRP A 75 -29.61 -15.12 -14.95
C TRP A 75 -28.90 -15.51 -16.26
N GLU A 76 -29.65 -15.64 -17.36
CA GLU A 76 -29.12 -16.22 -18.60
C GLU A 76 -28.18 -15.27 -19.37
N HIS A 77 -28.38 -13.95 -19.24
CA HIS A 77 -27.55 -12.95 -19.91
C HIS A 77 -26.17 -12.81 -19.25
N TYR A 78 -26.09 -12.87 -17.92
CA TYR A 78 -24.84 -12.59 -17.19
C TYR A 78 -23.93 -13.81 -16.99
N GLN A 79 -24.48 -15.02 -16.81
CA GLN A 79 -23.65 -16.23 -16.77
C GLN A 79 -22.99 -16.47 -18.14
N LYS A 80 -23.73 -16.16 -19.22
CA LYS A 80 -23.21 -16.06 -20.57
C LYS A 80 -22.14 -14.96 -20.67
N GLY A 81 -22.35 -13.80 -20.03
CA GLY A 81 -21.35 -12.73 -19.91
C GLY A 81 -20.03 -13.16 -19.27
N LYS A 82 -20.05 -13.82 -18.09
CA LYS A 82 -18.85 -14.32 -17.40
C LYS A 82 -18.06 -15.34 -18.24
N ASN A 83 -18.76 -16.26 -18.91
CA ASN A 83 -18.13 -17.21 -19.83
C ASN A 83 -17.59 -16.53 -21.10
N ILE A 84 -18.26 -15.50 -21.60
CA ILE A 84 -17.79 -14.72 -22.76
C ILE A 84 -16.53 -13.93 -22.40
N VAL A 85 -16.48 -13.28 -21.23
CA VAL A 85 -15.29 -12.57 -20.73
C VAL A 85 -14.12 -13.55 -20.59
N SER A 86 -14.38 -14.73 -20.02
CA SER A 86 -13.42 -15.83 -19.91
C SER A 86 -12.81 -16.24 -21.26
N ILE A 87 -13.66 -16.59 -22.23
CA ILE A 87 -13.23 -17.02 -23.56
C ILE A 87 -12.46 -15.90 -24.27
N ARG A 88 -12.96 -14.65 -24.21
CA ARG A 88 -12.28 -13.52 -24.83
C ARG A 88 -10.89 -13.26 -24.24
N VAL A 89 -10.71 -13.43 -22.93
CA VAL A 89 -9.39 -13.31 -22.30
C VAL A 89 -8.45 -14.42 -22.77
N GLU A 90 -8.94 -15.67 -22.87
CA GLU A 90 -8.13 -16.77 -23.40
C GLU A 90 -7.73 -16.57 -24.86
N ASP A 91 -8.69 -16.19 -25.72
CA ASP A 91 -8.45 -15.90 -27.14
C ASP A 91 -7.44 -14.76 -27.31
N MET A 92 -7.60 -13.70 -26.50
CA MET A 92 -6.72 -12.53 -26.46
C MET A 92 -5.29 -12.91 -26.09
N VAL A 93 -5.10 -13.68 -25.01
CA VAL A 93 -3.77 -14.17 -24.58
C VAL A 93 -3.15 -15.06 -25.65
N TYR A 94 -3.93 -15.96 -26.24
CA TYR A 94 -3.44 -16.88 -27.26
C TYR A 94 -2.96 -16.14 -28.51
N SER A 95 -3.78 -15.23 -29.06
CA SER A 95 -3.40 -14.45 -30.24
C SER A 95 -2.15 -13.62 -29.98
N PHE A 96 -2.07 -12.96 -28.82
CA PHE A 96 -0.88 -12.21 -28.41
C PHE A 96 0.39 -13.04 -28.42
N THR A 97 0.37 -14.21 -27.77
CA THR A 97 1.58 -15.04 -27.71
C THR A 97 2.00 -15.54 -29.09
N GLN A 98 1.07 -15.80 -30.01
CA GLN A 98 1.40 -16.18 -31.38
C GLN A 98 1.97 -15.02 -32.18
N ASP A 99 1.30 -13.86 -32.14
CA ASP A 99 1.67 -12.67 -32.91
C ASP A 99 3.02 -12.12 -32.46
N LEU A 100 3.25 -12.05 -31.14
CA LEU A 100 4.52 -11.58 -30.57
C LEU A 100 5.67 -12.56 -30.87
N ASN A 101 5.45 -13.89 -30.77
CA ASN A 101 6.46 -14.88 -31.18
C ASN A 101 6.80 -14.72 -32.67
N SER A 102 5.79 -14.51 -33.51
CA SER A 102 5.98 -14.34 -34.95
C SER A 102 6.79 -13.07 -35.27
N ALA A 103 6.47 -11.95 -34.62
CA ALA A 103 7.22 -10.71 -34.75
C ALA A 103 8.65 -10.84 -34.23
N TYR A 104 8.84 -11.51 -33.09
CA TYR A 104 10.16 -11.79 -32.52
C TYR A 104 11.04 -12.60 -33.46
N LEU A 105 10.52 -13.68 -34.05
CA LEU A 105 11.27 -14.51 -35.01
C LEU A 105 11.68 -13.71 -36.25
N ARG A 106 10.79 -12.83 -36.77
CA ARG A 106 11.13 -11.95 -37.90
C ARG A 106 12.25 -10.98 -37.54
N CYS A 107 12.14 -10.32 -36.38
CA CYS A 107 13.15 -9.38 -35.89
C CYS A 107 14.50 -10.07 -35.63
N HIS A 108 14.48 -11.26 -35.01
CA HIS A 108 15.69 -12.03 -34.71
C HIS A 108 16.41 -12.51 -35.97
N SER A 109 15.66 -12.84 -37.02
CA SER A 109 16.24 -13.20 -38.33
C SER A 109 16.77 -11.99 -39.13
N LEU A 110 16.79 -10.79 -38.55
CA LEU A 110 17.10 -9.50 -39.19
C LEU A 110 16.20 -9.19 -40.41
N ALA A 111 15.04 -9.84 -40.50
CA ALA A 111 14.08 -9.68 -41.59
C ALA A 111 13.08 -8.53 -41.35
N SER A 112 13.08 -7.93 -40.16
CA SER A 112 12.16 -6.88 -39.71
C SER A 112 12.85 -5.88 -38.78
N ASP A 113 12.33 -4.66 -38.74
CA ASP A 113 12.74 -3.61 -37.80
C ASP A 113 12.23 -3.96 -36.39
N PRO A 114 13.04 -3.79 -35.31
CA PRO A 114 12.56 -3.86 -33.93
C PRO A 114 11.28 -3.06 -33.63
N ASN A 115 11.00 -2.00 -34.40
CA ASN A 115 9.73 -1.26 -34.31
C ASN A 115 8.49 -2.13 -34.60
N ASP A 116 8.61 -3.20 -35.39
CA ASP A 116 7.51 -4.15 -35.62
C ASP A 116 7.07 -4.83 -34.31
N LEU A 117 7.99 -5.04 -33.36
CA LEU A 117 7.66 -5.57 -32.04
C LEU A 117 6.88 -4.57 -31.21
N VAL A 118 7.24 -3.28 -31.28
CA VAL A 118 6.53 -2.21 -30.58
C VAL A 118 5.09 -2.14 -31.08
N VAL A 119 4.88 -2.22 -32.40
CA VAL A 119 3.53 -2.20 -33.00
C VAL A 119 2.66 -3.35 -32.51
N GLU A 120 3.21 -4.57 -32.40
CA GLU A 120 2.45 -5.71 -31.89
C GLU A 120 2.16 -5.61 -30.39
N LEU A 121 3.11 -5.13 -29.59
CA LEU A 121 2.92 -4.86 -28.16
C LEU A 121 1.84 -3.80 -27.92
N ASP A 122 1.89 -2.69 -28.67
CA ASP A 122 0.92 -1.60 -28.59
C ASP A 122 -0.46 -2.02 -29.08
N ARG A 123 -0.54 -2.82 -30.16
CA ARG A 123 -1.81 -3.40 -30.63
C ARG A 123 -2.48 -4.22 -29.53
N PHE A 124 -1.69 -5.01 -28.81
CA PHE A 124 -2.22 -5.82 -27.72
C PHE A 124 -2.65 -4.96 -26.53
N ARG A 125 -1.87 -3.95 -26.17
CA ARG A 125 -2.21 -2.96 -25.14
C ARG A 125 -3.52 -2.24 -25.44
N GLU A 126 -3.72 -1.79 -26.68
CA GLU A 126 -5.00 -1.20 -27.12
C GLU A 126 -6.15 -2.22 -27.08
N THR A 127 -5.88 -3.49 -27.38
CA THR A 127 -6.89 -4.56 -27.24
C THR A 127 -7.31 -4.74 -25.78
N ILE A 128 -6.37 -4.76 -24.84
CA ILE A 128 -6.65 -4.80 -23.39
C ILE A 128 -7.44 -3.56 -22.97
N LYS A 129 -7.00 -2.37 -23.40
CA LYS A 129 -7.67 -1.10 -23.10
C LYS A 129 -9.12 -1.10 -23.57
N LEU A 130 -9.37 -1.47 -24.82
CA LEU A 130 -10.73 -1.56 -25.38
C LEU A 130 -11.58 -2.59 -24.66
N PHE A 131 -11.00 -3.75 -24.32
CA PHE A 131 -11.69 -4.76 -23.52
C PHE A 131 -12.03 -4.22 -22.12
N ILE A 132 -11.11 -3.54 -21.47
CA ILE A 132 -11.34 -2.95 -20.16
C ILE A 132 -12.39 -1.82 -20.25
N GLN A 133 -12.34 -0.95 -21.25
CA GLN A 133 -13.30 0.16 -21.37
C GLN A 133 -14.70 -0.33 -21.74
N LYS A 134 -14.80 -1.27 -22.68
CA LYS A 134 -16.07 -1.74 -23.23
C LYS A 134 -16.67 -2.90 -22.44
N ASP A 135 -15.90 -3.95 -22.21
CA ASP A 135 -16.40 -5.17 -21.58
C ASP A 135 -16.32 -5.09 -20.05
N VAL A 136 -15.24 -4.50 -19.48
CA VAL A 136 -15.10 -4.28 -18.02
C VAL A 136 -15.79 -2.98 -17.59
N GLY A 137 -15.77 -1.88 -18.36
CA GLY A 137 -16.41 -0.62 -17.95
C GLY A 137 -17.94 -0.72 -17.86
N GLU A 138 -18.59 -1.30 -18.87
CA GLU A 138 -20.05 -1.50 -18.89
C GLU A 138 -20.49 -2.71 -18.06
N SER A 139 -19.72 -3.81 -18.07
CA SER A 139 -20.11 -5.02 -17.34
C SER A 139 -19.57 -5.06 -15.91
N CYS A 140 -18.47 -4.39 -15.55
CA CYS A 140 -18.00 -4.38 -14.16
C CYS A 140 -18.79 -3.45 -13.27
N ILE A 141 -19.35 -2.33 -13.73
CA ILE A 141 -20.33 -1.62 -12.89
C ILE A 141 -21.46 -2.60 -12.50
N ALA A 142 -21.99 -3.37 -13.46
CA ALA A 142 -22.97 -4.40 -13.17
C ALA A 142 -22.41 -5.59 -12.34
N LEU A 143 -21.25 -6.16 -12.68
CA LEU A 143 -20.68 -7.30 -11.95
C LEU A 143 -20.29 -6.91 -10.52
N LEU A 144 -19.80 -5.69 -10.31
CA LEU A 144 -19.41 -5.16 -9.00
C LEU A 144 -20.62 -4.77 -8.14
N ASP A 145 -21.72 -4.33 -8.76
CA ASP A 145 -22.96 -4.00 -8.04
C ASP A 145 -23.76 -5.27 -7.63
N TYR A 146 -23.73 -6.32 -8.47
CA TYR A 146 -24.57 -7.52 -8.30
C TYR A 146 -23.86 -8.76 -7.76
N TYR A 147 -22.52 -8.79 -7.77
CA TYR A 147 -21.74 -9.90 -7.23
C TYR A 147 -20.98 -9.49 -5.98
N SER A 148 -20.69 -10.49 -5.15
CA SER A 148 -19.88 -10.36 -3.96
C SER A 148 -18.97 -11.58 -3.90
N LEU A 149 -17.74 -11.45 -3.40
CA LEU A 149 -16.89 -12.57 -3.00
C LEU A 149 -17.62 -13.47 -1.97
N GLY A 150 -18.69 -12.95 -1.37
CA GLY A 150 -19.87 -13.67 -0.88
C GLY A 150 -19.88 -13.89 0.62
N ASP A 151 -21.07 -14.14 1.17
CA ASP A 151 -21.29 -14.66 2.54
C ASP A 151 -20.54 -15.98 2.81
N ASP A 152 -20.05 -16.66 1.76
CA ASP A 152 -19.25 -17.90 1.79
C ASP A 152 -17.76 -17.70 1.43
N GLY A 153 -17.33 -16.52 0.98
CA GLY A 153 -15.94 -16.21 0.62
C GLY A 153 -14.98 -16.28 1.81
N ASP A 154 -13.92 -17.07 1.68
CA ASP A 154 -12.80 -17.03 2.62
C ASP A 154 -12.25 -15.60 2.71
N GLY A 155 -11.95 -15.08 3.90
CA GLY A 155 -11.38 -13.73 4.05
C GLY A 155 -10.11 -13.53 3.21
N ASN A 156 -9.45 -14.64 2.86
CA ASN A 156 -8.35 -14.72 1.92
C ASN A 156 -8.69 -14.15 0.53
N LEU A 157 -9.90 -14.39 -0.03
CA LEU A 157 -10.26 -13.87 -1.35
C LEU A 157 -10.32 -12.34 -1.40
N THR A 158 -10.85 -11.71 -0.34
CA THR A 158 -10.88 -10.25 -0.23
C THR A 158 -9.48 -9.68 -0.06
N MET A 159 -8.63 -10.34 0.74
CA MET A 159 -7.23 -9.94 0.91
C MET A 159 -6.42 -10.09 -0.39
N ASP A 160 -6.60 -11.19 -1.14
CA ASP A 160 -5.95 -11.42 -2.44
C ASP A 160 -6.36 -10.36 -3.47
N PHE A 161 -7.63 -9.96 -3.46
CA PHE A 161 -8.11 -8.88 -4.32
C PHE A 161 -7.46 -7.54 -3.95
N ILE A 162 -7.37 -7.21 -2.66
CA ILE A 162 -6.67 -6.00 -2.18
C ILE A 162 -5.19 -6.04 -2.56
N ASP A 163 -4.51 -7.19 -2.43
CA ASP A 163 -3.11 -7.33 -2.84
C ASP A 163 -2.91 -7.05 -4.32
N SER A 164 -3.82 -7.55 -5.15
CA SER A 164 -3.80 -7.26 -6.58
C SER A 164 -4.02 -5.78 -6.87
N LEU A 165 -4.89 -5.10 -6.11
CA LEU A 165 -5.11 -3.65 -6.23
C LEU A 165 -3.90 -2.83 -5.78
N LEU A 166 -3.27 -3.20 -4.66
CA LEU A 166 -2.06 -2.56 -4.17
C LEU A 166 -0.93 -2.65 -5.19
N GLN A 167 -0.76 -3.81 -5.83
CA GLN A 167 0.23 -3.97 -6.91
C GLN A 167 -0.05 -3.04 -8.09
N ASN A 168 -1.30 -2.93 -8.55
CA ASN A 168 -1.64 -2.01 -9.64
C ASN A 168 -1.47 -0.54 -9.24
N LEU A 169 -1.73 -0.21 -7.97
CA LEU A 169 -1.54 1.13 -7.45
C LEU A 169 -0.05 1.50 -7.40
N ASP A 170 0.82 0.59 -6.98
CA ASP A 170 2.27 0.79 -7.03
C ASP A 170 2.74 1.02 -8.47
N ASP A 171 2.27 0.21 -9.42
CA ASP A 171 2.58 0.40 -10.83
C ASP A 171 2.04 1.76 -11.36
N LEU A 172 0.88 2.21 -10.89
CA LEU A 172 0.27 3.50 -11.26
C LEU A 172 1.07 4.68 -10.67
N LEU A 173 1.55 4.56 -9.44
CA LEU A 173 2.41 5.56 -8.79
C LEU A 173 3.72 5.71 -9.57
N VAL A 174 4.33 4.60 -10.01
CA VAL A 174 5.51 4.65 -10.88
C VAL A 174 5.21 5.39 -12.19
N LYS A 175 4.06 5.11 -12.81
CA LYS A 175 3.62 5.81 -14.03
C LYS A 175 3.47 7.33 -13.79
N ILE A 176 2.87 7.73 -12.67
CA ILE A 176 2.63 9.14 -12.33
C ILE A 176 3.93 9.87 -12.01
N ARG A 177 4.83 9.26 -11.24
CA ARG A 177 6.15 9.84 -10.89
C ARG A 177 6.97 10.17 -12.14
N ASN A 178 6.86 9.36 -13.18
CA ASN A 178 7.56 9.59 -14.45
C ASN A 178 7.05 10.82 -15.21
N ARG A 179 5.82 11.30 -14.94
CA ARG A 179 5.23 12.49 -15.58
C ARG A 179 5.66 13.82 -14.94
N GLY A 180 6.42 13.80 -13.84
CA GLY A 180 7.01 14.98 -13.21
C GLY A 180 6.19 15.61 -12.09
N GLN A 181 6.65 16.75 -11.59
CA GLN A 181 6.22 17.35 -10.32
C GLN A 181 4.77 17.90 -10.32
N GLU A 182 4.17 18.12 -11.48
CA GLU A 182 2.81 18.68 -11.60
C GLU A 182 1.73 17.78 -10.97
N LEU A 183 2.01 16.48 -10.83
CA LEU A 183 1.10 15.49 -10.26
C LEU A 183 1.41 15.12 -8.80
N MET A 184 2.34 15.82 -8.14
CA MET A 184 2.78 15.51 -6.77
C MET A 184 1.62 15.35 -5.77
N TYR A 185 0.62 16.23 -5.83
CA TYR A 185 -0.53 16.14 -4.93
C TYR A 185 -1.45 14.96 -5.24
N PHE A 186 -1.53 14.54 -6.51
CA PHE A 186 -2.30 13.38 -6.91
C PHE A 186 -1.58 12.09 -6.52
N GLU A 187 -0.25 12.04 -6.72
CA GLU A 187 0.64 10.99 -6.23
C GLU A 187 0.46 10.78 -4.73
N GLN A 188 0.59 11.84 -3.92
CA GLN A 188 0.39 11.76 -2.46
C GLN A 188 -1.00 11.22 -2.10
N THR A 189 -2.03 11.61 -2.86
CA THR A 189 -3.40 11.12 -2.62
C THR A 189 -3.53 9.61 -2.91
N LEU A 190 -2.82 9.11 -3.92
CA LEU A 190 -2.78 7.70 -4.27
C LEU A 190 -1.91 6.90 -3.28
N GLU A 191 -0.82 7.46 -2.77
CA GLU A 191 -0.03 6.85 -1.68
C GLU A 191 -0.90 6.64 -0.43
N THR A 192 -1.59 7.70 0.01
CA THR A 192 -2.56 7.59 1.11
C THR A 192 -3.65 6.57 0.78
N PHE A 193 -4.12 6.50 -0.46
CA PHE A 193 -5.10 5.49 -0.84
C PHE A 193 -4.58 4.06 -0.65
N GLY A 194 -3.32 3.82 -1.00
CA GLY A 194 -2.65 2.54 -0.79
C GLY A 194 -2.49 2.19 0.69
N GLU A 195 -2.12 3.15 1.52
CA GLU A 195 -2.05 2.97 2.99
C GLU A 195 -3.41 2.60 3.58
N LYS A 196 -4.49 3.23 3.11
CA LYS A 196 -5.86 2.92 3.55
C LYS A 196 -6.31 1.52 3.12
N LEU A 197 -5.93 1.06 1.93
CA LEU A 197 -6.19 -0.32 1.49
C LEU A 197 -5.38 -1.34 2.31
N LYS A 198 -4.10 -1.03 2.62
CA LYS A 198 -3.27 -1.84 3.52
C LYS A 198 -3.89 -1.95 4.91
N PHE A 199 -4.40 -0.85 5.46
CA PHE A 199 -5.12 -0.85 6.72
C PHE A 199 -6.30 -1.84 6.72
N LEU A 200 -7.15 -1.80 5.70
CA LEU A 200 -8.31 -2.71 5.61
C LEU A 200 -7.90 -4.17 5.52
N LYS A 201 -6.87 -4.48 4.72
CA LYS A 201 -6.30 -5.83 4.63
C LYS A 201 -5.76 -6.30 6.00
N SER A 202 -4.91 -5.49 6.62
CA SER A 202 -4.31 -5.80 7.92
C SER A 202 -5.37 -5.95 9.01
N PHE A 203 -6.47 -5.20 8.94
CA PHE A 203 -7.58 -5.30 9.89
C PHE A 203 -8.32 -6.64 9.77
N ILE A 204 -8.64 -7.08 8.55
CA ILE A 204 -9.22 -8.42 8.30
C ILE A 204 -8.26 -9.50 8.83
N GLY A 205 -6.97 -9.40 8.48
CA GLY A 205 -5.95 -10.34 8.91
C GLY A 205 -5.82 -10.42 10.43
N PHE A 206 -5.82 -9.27 11.11
CA PHE A 206 -5.74 -9.21 12.57
C PHE A 206 -6.99 -9.80 13.24
N ALA A 207 -8.18 -9.49 12.74
CA ALA A 207 -9.41 -10.05 13.31
C ALA A 207 -9.49 -11.58 13.12
N ALA A 208 -9.06 -12.08 11.95
CA ALA A 208 -8.93 -13.52 11.70
C ALA A 208 -7.86 -14.16 12.61
N LEU A 209 -6.74 -13.48 12.85
CA LEU A 209 -5.69 -13.90 13.78
C LEU A 209 -6.26 -14.08 15.20
N GLN A 210 -7.04 -13.10 15.68
CA GLN A 210 -7.75 -13.17 16.98
C GLN A 210 -8.93 -14.17 16.98
N GLY A 211 -9.11 -14.93 15.91
CA GLY A 211 -10.13 -15.96 15.83
C GLY A 211 -11.56 -15.42 15.84
N VAL A 212 -11.77 -14.18 15.37
CA VAL A 212 -13.13 -13.64 15.22
C VAL A 212 -13.91 -14.52 14.27
N GLU A 213 -15.11 -14.92 14.68
CA GLU A 213 -15.94 -15.77 13.84
C GLU A 213 -16.38 -15.00 12.59
N ARG A 214 -16.45 -15.71 11.47
CA ARG A 214 -16.91 -15.18 10.18
C ARG A 214 -18.22 -14.38 10.29
N LYS A 215 -19.19 -14.85 11.09
CA LYS A 215 -20.48 -14.18 11.28
C LYS A 215 -20.34 -12.76 11.87
N GLN A 216 -19.29 -12.52 12.65
CA GLN A 216 -18.98 -11.21 13.24
C GLN A 216 -18.16 -10.31 12.30
N LEU A 217 -17.49 -10.90 11.29
CA LEU A 217 -16.72 -10.20 10.26
C LEU A 217 -17.54 -9.82 9.03
N ILE A 218 -18.75 -10.34 8.88
CA ILE A 218 -19.49 -10.30 7.61
C ILE A 218 -19.73 -8.87 7.12
N ASP A 219 -20.13 -7.97 8.01
CA ASP A 219 -20.38 -6.57 7.67
C ASP A 219 -19.09 -5.85 7.26
N LEU A 220 -17.98 -6.14 7.95
CA LEU A 220 -16.66 -5.61 7.58
C LEU A 220 -16.21 -6.14 6.21
N LEU A 221 -16.39 -7.43 5.94
CA LEU A 221 -16.00 -8.03 4.66
C LEU A 221 -16.82 -7.46 3.50
N ILE A 222 -18.13 -7.29 3.67
CA ILE A 222 -19.00 -6.66 2.67
C ILE A 222 -18.56 -5.21 2.41
N HIS A 223 -18.27 -4.48 3.49
CA HIS A 223 -17.83 -3.09 3.40
C HIS A 223 -16.47 -2.95 2.70
N VAL A 224 -15.48 -3.73 3.11
CA VAL A 224 -14.13 -3.73 2.52
C VAL A 224 -14.18 -4.17 1.06
N GLU A 225 -15.03 -5.15 0.73
CA GLU A 225 -15.25 -5.53 -0.66
C GLU A 225 -15.79 -4.35 -1.47
N ASP A 226 -16.83 -3.65 -1.01
CA ASP A 226 -17.37 -2.47 -1.69
C ASP A 226 -16.29 -1.38 -1.88
N VAL A 227 -15.44 -1.15 -0.88
CA VAL A 227 -14.29 -0.25 -1.02
C VAL A 227 -13.32 -0.72 -2.10
N ALA A 228 -12.90 -1.99 -2.07
CA ALA A 228 -11.93 -2.56 -3.01
C ALA A 228 -12.46 -2.53 -4.45
N VAL A 229 -13.75 -2.77 -4.62
CA VAL A 229 -14.47 -2.64 -5.88
C VAL A 229 -14.41 -1.21 -6.43
N ASN A 230 -14.70 -0.21 -5.60
CA ASN A 230 -14.61 1.19 -6.00
C ASN A 230 -13.15 1.59 -6.27
N ALA A 231 -12.20 1.04 -5.53
CA ALA A 231 -10.77 1.21 -5.75
C ALA A 231 -10.34 0.68 -7.13
N ALA A 232 -10.77 -0.52 -7.50
CA ALA A 232 -10.48 -1.11 -8.81
C ALA A 232 -10.93 -0.22 -9.96
N LYS A 233 -12.15 0.33 -9.84
CA LYS A 233 -12.71 1.27 -10.81
C LYS A 233 -11.85 2.54 -10.92
N LEU A 234 -11.50 3.16 -9.79
CA LEU A 234 -10.70 4.38 -9.79
C LEU A 234 -9.28 4.14 -10.32
N ILE A 235 -8.61 3.06 -9.91
CA ILE A 235 -7.29 2.68 -10.42
C ILE A 235 -7.34 2.50 -11.93
N CYS A 236 -8.35 1.80 -12.44
CA CYS A 236 -8.53 1.62 -13.88
C CYS A 236 -8.79 2.93 -14.62
N LEU A 237 -9.62 3.82 -14.09
CA LEU A 237 -9.85 5.14 -14.70
C LEU A 237 -8.57 5.98 -14.69
N CYS A 238 -7.80 5.92 -13.60
CA CYS A 238 -6.53 6.63 -13.46
C CYS A 238 -5.46 6.09 -14.42
N TRP A 239 -5.46 4.78 -14.64
CA TRP A 239 -4.50 4.09 -15.51
C TRP A 239 -4.51 4.61 -16.94
N TRP A 240 -5.72 4.86 -17.46
CA TRP A 240 -5.97 5.32 -18.83
C TRP A 240 -6.20 6.83 -18.94
N LEU A 241 -5.84 7.62 -17.91
CA LEU A 241 -5.84 9.08 -18.02
C LEU A 241 -4.93 9.52 -19.19
N GLU A 242 -5.49 10.38 -20.05
CA GLU A 242 -4.80 10.89 -21.25
C GLU A 242 -3.39 11.42 -20.92
N GLY A 243 -2.47 11.23 -21.86
CA GLY A 243 -1.03 11.38 -21.69
C GLY A 243 -0.23 10.09 -21.96
N ASP A 244 -0.82 9.09 -22.61
CA ASP A 244 -0.07 7.99 -23.27
C ASP A 244 0.64 8.49 -24.55
N ASP A 245 1.20 9.70 -24.48
CA ASP A 245 2.10 10.33 -25.46
C ASP A 245 3.54 10.39 -24.92
N ASP A 246 3.86 9.60 -23.89
CA ASP A 246 5.25 9.32 -23.47
C ASP A 246 5.87 8.19 -24.31
N VAL A 247 5.58 8.18 -25.61
CA VAL A 247 6.48 7.56 -26.60
C VAL A 247 7.03 8.71 -27.41
N LEU A 248 8.26 9.08 -27.10
CA LEU A 248 9.19 9.84 -27.94
C LEU A 248 8.72 9.96 -29.40
N ASP A 249 8.16 11.12 -29.74
CA ASP A 249 8.23 11.78 -31.06
C ASP A 249 8.40 10.86 -32.29
N TYR A 250 7.57 9.82 -32.45
CA TYR A 250 7.60 8.94 -33.62
C TYR A 250 6.20 8.81 -34.26
N TYR A 251 6.02 9.65 -35.28
CA TYR A 251 5.00 9.68 -36.34
C TYR A 251 3.52 9.88 -36.00
N GLU A 252 3.04 11.09 -36.32
CA GLU A 252 1.91 11.50 -37.21
C GLU A 252 0.78 10.54 -37.67
N ILE A 253 0.69 9.28 -37.23
CA ILE A 253 -0.36 8.34 -37.67
C ILE A 253 -1.61 8.37 -36.75
N ARG A 254 -1.54 9.04 -35.59
CA ARG A 254 -2.61 9.00 -34.57
C ARG A 254 -3.73 10.03 -34.73
N ALA A 255 -3.64 10.93 -35.72
CA ALA A 255 -4.55 12.08 -35.81
C ALA A 255 -6.00 11.75 -36.25
N GLU A 256 -6.26 10.56 -36.81
CA GLU A 256 -7.59 10.27 -37.41
C GLU A 256 -8.52 9.40 -36.54
N VAL A 257 -8.05 8.77 -35.46
CA VAL A 257 -8.85 7.80 -34.69
C VAL A 257 -9.44 8.37 -33.37
N SER A 258 -8.91 9.48 -32.85
CA SER A 258 -9.33 10.02 -31.53
C SER A 258 -10.57 10.94 -31.52
N GLN A 259 -11.32 11.07 -32.61
CA GLN A 259 -12.43 12.04 -32.68
C GLN A 259 -13.77 11.57 -32.11
N GLN A 260 -13.86 10.38 -31.51
CA GLN A 260 -15.11 9.92 -30.89
C GLN A 260 -14.94 9.74 -29.37
N THR A 261 -15.59 10.66 -28.64
CA THR A 261 -16.05 10.53 -27.25
C THR A 261 -15.00 10.41 -26.14
N HIS A 262 -14.02 11.31 -26.07
CA HIS A 262 -13.21 11.46 -24.85
C HIS A 262 -13.70 12.66 -24.03
N LYS A 263 -14.52 12.39 -22.99
CA LYS A 263 -14.66 13.34 -21.88
C LYS A 263 -13.29 13.39 -21.22
N LYS A 264 -12.53 14.48 -21.44
CA LYS A 264 -11.25 14.73 -20.79
C LYS A 264 -11.43 14.60 -19.29
N ILE A 265 -10.89 13.54 -18.69
CA ILE A 265 -10.92 13.34 -17.25
C ILE A 265 -9.73 14.10 -16.66
N ASP A 266 -10.01 15.05 -15.77
CA ASP A 266 -8.99 15.86 -15.09
C ASP A 266 -8.37 15.06 -13.93
N HIS A 267 -7.03 15.14 -13.77
CA HIS A 267 -6.32 14.59 -12.62
C HIS A 267 -6.87 15.14 -11.29
N ASN A 268 -7.35 16.40 -11.27
CA ASN A 268 -7.99 16.96 -10.07
C ASN A 268 -9.36 16.33 -9.78
N GLU A 269 -10.14 16.00 -10.82
CA GLU A 269 -11.42 15.29 -10.67
C GLU A 269 -11.15 13.90 -10.09
N MET A 270 -10.17 13.17 -10.63
CA MET A 270 -9.79 11.84 -10.12
C MET A 270 -9.23 11.91 -8.70
N ARG A 271 -8.39 12.88 -8.39
CA ARG A 271 -7.90 13.13 -7.03
C ARG A 271 -9.06 13.36 -6.05
N ALA A 272 -10.05 14.15 -6.45
CA ALA A 272 -11.21 14.42 -5.63
C ALA A 272 -12.05 13.15 -5.40
N GLU A 273 -12.25 12.32 -6.43
CA GLU A 273 -12.95 11.03 -6.31
C GLU A 273 -12.23 10.06 -5.35
N VAL A 274 -10.90 9.92 -5.48
CA VAL A 274 -10.09 9.10 -4.56
C VAL A 274 -10.18 9.63 -3.13
N SER A 275 -10.06 10.94 -2.95
CA SER A 275 -10.17 11.58 -1.64
C SER A 275 -11.56 11.37 -1.01
N GLN A 276 -12.62 11.45 -1.82
CA GLN A 276 -13.98 11.19 -1.38
C GLN A 276 -14.17 9.73 -0.97
N LEU A 277 -13.61 8.77 -1.70
CA LEU A 277 -13.67 7.36 -1.35
C LEU A 277 -12.99 7.10 -0.01
N ILE A 278 -11.78 7.62 0.19
CA ILE A 278 -11.05 7.54 1.47
C ILE A 278 -11.89 8.13 2.60
N HIS A 279 -12.37 9.36 2.44
CA HIS A 279 -13.07 10.07 3.51
C HIS A 279 -14.44 9.48 3.84
N LYS A 280 -15.24 9.08 2.83
CA LYS A 280 -16.62 8.65 3.03
C LYS A 280 -16.75 7.15 3.30
N LYS A 281 -15.86 6.33 2.73
CA LYS A 281 -15.98 4.87 2.81
C LYS A 281 -14.86 4.18 3.57
N ILE A 282 -13.71 4.80 3.84
CA ILE A 282 -12.63 4.09 4.55
C ILE A 282 -12.40 4.65 5.95
N ASN A 283 -12.27 5.97 6.04
CA ASN A 283 -12.13 6.64 7.33
C ASN A 283 -13.42 6.46 8.15
N PRO A 284 -13.34 6.20 9.46
CA PRO A 284 -14.50 6.00 10.33
C PRO A 284 -15.19 7.33 10.72
N VAL A 285 -15.28 8.25 9.75
CA VAL A 285 -16.04 9.50 9.84
C VAL A 285 -17.53 9.18 9.76
N ASP A 286 -17.90 8.32 8.80
CA ASP A 286 -19.26 7.80 8.66
C ASP A 286 -19.63 6.93 9.88
N PRO A 287 -20.79 7.15 10.52
CA PRO A 287 -21.20 6.41 11.71
C PRO A 287 -21.30 4.90 11.49
N GLN A 288 -21.76 4.45 10.33
CA GLN A 288 -21.94 3.03 10.03
C GLN A 288 -20.59 2.33 9.83
N VAL A 289 -19.65 2.99 9.13
CA VAL A 289 -18.27 2.48 8.99
C VAL A 289 -17.60 2.37 10.36
N ARG A 290 -17.73 3.42 11.18
CA ARG A 290 -17.17 3.44 12.55
C ARG A 290 -17.74 2.34 13.43
N GLU A 291 -19.06 2.16 13.42
CA GLU A 291 -19.73 1.10 14.18
C GLU A 291 -19.26 -0.29 13.74
N THR A 292 -19.14 -0.51 12.44
CA THR A 292 -18.63 -1.76 11.85
C THR A 292 -17.22 -2.09 12.38
N TYR A 293 -16.31 -1.09 12.38
CA TYR A 293 -14.95 -1.29 12.85
C TYR A 293 -14.90 -1.55 14.36
N ILE A 294 -15.63 -0.76 15.17
CA ILE A 294 -15.68 -0.94 16.62
C ILE A 294 -16.30 -2.29 16.99
N HIS A 295 -17.31 -2.76 16.26
CA HIS A 295 -17.93 -4.07 16.48
C HIS A 295 -16.91 -5.20 16.27
N VAL A 296 -16.16 -5.19 15.17
CA VAL A 296 -15.13 -6.21 14.90
C VAL A 296 -13.98 -6.14 15.91
N LEU A 297 -13.53 -4.95 16.28
CA LEU A 297 -12.52 -4.78 17.34
C LEU A 297 -13.01 -5.33 18.69
N THR A 298 -14.26 -5.03 19.04
CA THR A 298 -14.91 -5.56 20.26
C THR A 298 -15.01 -7.10 20.20
N ALA A 299 -15.41 -7.66 19.07
CA ALA A 299 -15.45 -9.11 18.87
C ALA A 299 -14.05 -9.74 18.97
N SER A 300 -13.02 -9.06 18.44
CA SER A 300 -11.62 -9.47 18.58
C SER A 300 -11.18 -9.53 20.03
N LYS A 301 -11.63 -8.57 20.86
CA LYS A 301 -11.32 -8.53 22.29
C LYS A 301 -11.94 -9.69 23.08
N LEU A 302 -13.13 -10.12 22.67
CA LEU A 302 -13.91 -11.17 23.34
C LEU A 302 -13.60 -12.58 22.83
N SER A 303 -12.86 -12.70 21.72
CA SER A 303 -12.54 -13.97 21.09
C SER A 303 -11.25 -14.56 21.68
N ARG A 304 -10.39 -15.11 20.82
CA ARG A 304 -9.13 -15.73 21.19
C ARG A 304 -8.17 -14.68 21.73
N SER A 305 -7.33 -15.08 22.68
CA SER A 305 -6.26 -14.21 23.17
C SER A 305 -5.06 -14.19 22.21
N LEU A 306 -4.26 -13.11 22.26
CA LEU A 306 -3.13 -12.92 21.34
C LEU A 306 -2.06 -14.00 21.52
N SER A 307 -1.80 -14.45 22.75
CA SER A 307 -0.86 -15.54 23.03
C SER A 307 -1.26 -16.82 22.29
N GLN A 308 -2.52 -17.23 22.42
CA GLN A 308 -3.08 -18.39 21.74
C GLN A 308 -3.06 -18.21 20.21
N ALA A 309 -3.37 -17.02 19.71
CA ALA A 309 -3.36 -16.72 18.28
C ALA A 309 -1.96 -16.89 17.66
N LEU A 310 -0.92 -16.42 18.34
CA LEU A 310 0.46 -16.45 17.87
C LEU A 310 1.12 -17.83 18.02
N ALA A 311 0.64 -18.67 18.93
CA ALA A 311 1.15 -20.03 19.11
C ALA A 311 0.79 -21.00 17.96
N LEU A 312 -0.23 -20.68 17.14
CA LEU A 312 -0.73 -21.60 16.12
C LEU A 312 0.17 -21.75 14.90
N GLU A 313 0.79 -20.67 14.41
CA GLU A 313 1.55 -20.70 13.14
C GLU A 313 2.72 -19.71 13.15
N LYS A 314 3.76 -20.05 12.41
CA LYS A 314 4.95 -19.23 12.21
C LYS A 314 4.59 -17.91 11.50
N ASN A 315 5.26 -16.81 11.87
CA ASN A 315 5.13 -15.47 11.26
C ASN A 315 3.82 -14.71 11.51
N LYS A 316 2.87 -15.22 12.30
CA LYS A 316 1.63 -14.48 12.65
C LYS A 316 1.83 -13.18 13.41
N HIS A 317 2.99 -13.00 14.04
CA HIS A 317 3.38 -11.74 14.69
C HIS A 317 3.48 -10.58 13.69
N LEU A 318 3.79 -10.86 12.41
CA LEU A 318 3.84 -9.84 11.37
C LEU A 318 2.46 -9.28 11.06
N VAL A 319 1.42 -10.12 11.06
CA VAL A 319 0.03 -9.67 10.83
C VAL A 319 -0.40 -8.67 11.92
N ALA A 320 -0.04 -8.95 13.18
CA ALA A 320 -0.30 -8.02 14.28
C ALA A 320 0.53 -6.73 14.15
N ALA A 321 1.81 -6.83 13.78
CA ALA A 321 2.67 -5.67 13.57
C ALA A 321 2.17 -4.78 12.42
N ASP A 322 1.81 -5.37 11.27
CA ASP A 322 1.28 -4.67 10.10
C ASP A 322 -0.01 -3.91 10.45
N PHE A 323 -0.89 -4.52 11.26
CA PHE A 323 -2.10 -3.84 11.74
C PHE A 323 -1.79 -2.67 12.67
N ILE A 324 -0.85 -2.82 13.59
CA ILE A 324 -0.41 -1.74 14.48
C ILE A 324 0.20 -0.60 13.67
N ASP A 325 1.06 -0.89 12.70
CA ASP A 325 1.66 0.11 11.83
C ASP A 325 0.58 0.92 11.09
N CYS A 326 -0.41 0.24 10.50
CA CYS A 326 -1.53 0.91 9.84
C CYS A 326 -2.39 1.76 10.81
N LEU A 327 -2.55 1.33 12.07
CA LEU A 327 -3.21 2.16 13.10
C LEU A 327 -2.41 3.41 13.45
N LEU A 328 -1.08 3.30 13.51
CA LEU A 328 -0.19 4.43 13.77
C LEU A 328 -0.28 5.47 12.64
N ASP A 329 -0.31 5.01 11.39
CA ASP A 329 -0.48 5.88 10.22
C ASP A 329 -1.82 6.62 10.28
N ASN A 330 -2.91 5.91 10.57
CA ASN A 330 -4.23 6.52 10.77
C ASN A 330 -4.24 7.55 11.91
N LEU A 331 -3.55 7.28 13.01
CA LEU A 331 -3.43 8.23 14.12
C LEU A 331 -2.62 9.46 13.71
N MET A 332 -1.54 9.29 12.94
CA MET A 332 -0.73 10.39 12.42
C MET A 332 -1.50 11.25 11.43
N ASP A 333 -2.38 10.68 10.60
CA ASP A 333 -3.30 11.43 9.74
C ASP A 333 -4.24 12.34 10.54
N ILE A 334 -4.80 11.83 11.64
CA ILE A 334 -5.67 12.61 12.54
C ILE A 334 -4.87 13.75 13.17
N ILE A 335 -3.69 13.45 13.70
CA ILE A 335 -2.80 14.43 14.30
C ILE A 335 -2.47 15.52 13.26
N GLY A 336 -2.01 15.11 12.06
CA GLY A 336 -1.61 15.95 10.93
C GLY A 336 -2.71 16.85 10.38
N GLY A 337 -3.89 16.27 10.09
CA GLY A 337 -5.01 16.96 9.44
C GLY A 337 -5.88 17.80 10.38
N SER A 338 -5.91 17.47 11.68
CA SER A 338 -6.73 18.15 12.70
C SER A 338 -5.90 18.95 13.71
N PHE A 339 -4.67 19.30 13.34
CA PHE A 339 -3.72 19.97 14.23
C PHE A 339 -4.24 21.28 14.82
N SER A 340 -5.24 21.95 14.23
CA SER A 340 -5.79 23.20 14.76
C SER A 340 -6.96 23.01 15.74
N SER A 341 -7.67 21.88 15.71
CA SER A 341 -8.90 21.68 16.49
C SER A 341 -8.66 21.03 17.86
N PHE A 342 -7.56 20.30 18.06
CA PHE A 342 -7.26 19.66 19.34
C PHE A 342 -6.47 20.55 20.31
N THR A 343 -6.78 20.41 21.60
CA THR A 343 -6.00 21.04 22.68
C THR A 343 -4.59 20.46 22.73
N ILE A 344 -3.64 21.24 23.27
CA ILE A 344 -2.24 20.81 23.44
C ILE A 344 -2.15 19.51 24.26
N SER A 345 -2.96 19.39 25.31
CA SER A 345 -3.00 18.18 26.17
C SER A 345 -3.42 16.93 25.39
N VAL A 346 -4.46 17.04 24.56
CA VAL A 346 -4.94 15.92 23.73
C VAL A 346 -3.87 15.48 22.74
N LYS A 347 -3.17 16.43 22.10
CA LYS A 347 -2.08 16.12 21.17
C LYS A 347 -0.94 15.37 21.85
N ASP A 348 -0.53 15.82 23.03
CA ASP A 348 0.50 15.14 23.83
C ASP A 348 0.07 13.71 24.21
N GLN A 349 -1.20 13.51 24.56
CA GLN A 349 -1.75 12.17 24.84
C GLN A 349 -1.74 11.28 23.60
N MET A 350 -2.14 11.80 22.42
CA MET A 350 -2.11 11.07 21.15
C MET A 350 -0.67 10.71 20.74
N GLN A 351 0.29 11.62 20.91
CA GLN A 351 1.70 11.34 20.65
C GLN A 351 2.25 10.24 21.57
N LYS A 352 1.86 10.25 22.85
CA LYS A 352 2.20 9.17 23.80
C LYS A 352 1.58 7.84 23.40
N LEU A 353 0.34 7.85 22.92
CA LEU A 353 -0.33 6.66 22.39
C LEU A 353 0.43 6.11 21.19
N HIS A 354 0.76 6.98 20.23
CA HIS A 354 1.55 6.63 19.06
C HIS A 354 2.91 6.01 19.45
N GLN A 355 3.65 6.62 20.37
CA GLN A 355 4.92 6.08 20.86
C GLN A 355 4.76 4.70 21.53
N GLY A 356 3.73 4.55 22.37
CA GLY A 356 3.44 3.28 23.05
C GLY A 356 3.04 2.16 22.10
N ALA A 357 2.19 2.43 21.11
CA ALA A 357 1.82 1.45 20.10
C ALA A 357 2.98 1.13 19.13
N ARG A 358 3.81 2.12 18.76
CA ARG A 358 5.03 1.91 17.98
C ARG A 358 6.01 0.97 18.67
N PHE A 359 6.12 1.05 20.00
CA PHE A 359 6.91 0.10 20.78
C PHE A 359 6.46 -1.35 20.54
N PHE A 360 5.16 -1.62 20.46
CA PHE A 360 4.66 -2.97 20.17
C PHE A 360 4.93 -3.44 18.75
N SER A 361 4.81 -2.56 17.76
CA SER A 361 5.21 -2.89 16.38
C SER A 361 6.68 -3.31 16.32
N ILE A 362 7.58 -2.54 16.95
CA ILE A 362 9.01 -2.87 17.04
C ILE A 362 9.22 -4.19 17.79
N LEU A 363 8.53 -4.39 18.91
CA LEU A 363 8.63 -5.59 19.72
C LEU A 363 8.25 -6.85 18.93
N LEU A 364 7.15 -6.79 18.17
CA LEU A 364 6.65 -7.90 17.36
C LEU A 364 7.51 -8.15 16.11
N ARG A 365 7.97 -7.09 15.43
CA ARG A 365 8.68 -7.21 14.14
C ARG A 365 10.19 -7.42 14.29
N GLN A 366 10.82 -6.73 15.21
CA GLN A 366 12.29 -6.64 15.32
C GLN A 366 12.84 -7.35 16.55
N GLN A 367 12.04 -7.49 17.62
CA GLN A 367 12.48 -8.07 18.90
C GLN A 367 11.63 -9.30 19.26
N GLN A 368 11.33 -10.13 18.26
CA GLN A 368 10.41 -11.27 18.41
C GLN A 368 10.86 -12.25 19.50
N GLU A 369 12.17 -12.47 19.67
CA GLU A 369 12.72 -13.33 20.73
C GLU A 369 12.28 -12.85 22.12
N LYS A 370 12.42 -11.54 22.37
CA LYS A 370 11.96 -10.92 23.63
C LYS A 370 10.46 -11.03 23.80
N PHE A 371 9.69 -10.85 22.73
CA PHE A 371 8.24 -11.02 22.77
C PHE A 371 7.85 -12.47 23.10
N ASN A 372 8.53 -13.45 22.52
CA ASN A 372 8.24 -14.87 22.73
C ASN A 372 8.50 -15.31 24.17
N GLU A 373 9.49 -14.73 24.83
CA GLU A 373 9.85 -14.97 26.23
C GLU A 373 8.87 -14.32 27.24
N LEU A 374 8.01 -13.38 26.81
CA LEU A 374 6.95 -12.85 27.66
C LEU A 374 5.97 -13.96 28.06
N ASN A 375 5.42 -13.85 29.28
CA ASN A 375 4.33 -14.73 29.69
C ASN A 375 3.05 -14.45 28.89
N ASP A 376 2.13 -15.42 28.88
CA ASP A 376 0.90 -15.33 28.09
C ASP A 376 -0.01 -14.17 28.54
N GLU A 377 -0.04 -13.87 29.84
CA GLU A 377 -0.79 -12.73 30.40
C GLU A 377 -0.34 -11.39 29.79
N MET A 378 0.97 -11.18 29.63
CA MET A 378 1.52 -9.96 29.05
C MET A 378 1.25 -9.89 27.55
N LYS A 379 1.39 -11.01 26.83
CA LYS A 379 1.04 -11.10 25.40
C LYS A 379 -0.43 -10.78 25.19
N ASP A 380 -1.30 -11.31 26.03
CA ASP A 380 -2.74 -11.07 25.96
C ASP A 380 -3.09 -9.62 26.29
N LEU A 381 -2.42 -9.03 27.29
CA LEU A 381 -2.58 -7.61 27.62
C LEU A 381 -2.13 -6.70 26.47
N ILE A 382 -1.03 -7.02 25.78
CA ILE A 382 -0.61 -6.31 24.55
C ILE A 382 -1.72 -6.39 23.49
N GLY A 383 -2.29 -7.58 23.27
CA GLY A 383 -3.41 -7.76 22.34
C GLY A 383 -4.62 -6.87 22.67
N VAL A 384 -5.00 -6.81 23.95
CA VAL A 384 -6.08 -5.93 24.42
C VAL A 384 -5.77 -4.46 24.17
N VAL A 385 -4.54 -4.01 24.45
CA VAL A 385 -4.13 -2.62 24.24
C VAL A 385 -4.11 -2.23 22.76
N VAL A 386 -3.72 -3.12 21.86
CA VAL A 386 -3.79 -2.90 20.41
C VAL A 386 -5.25 -2.69 19.98
N ILE A 387 -6.16 -3.52 20.48
CA ILE A 387 -7.59 -3.39 20.18
C ILE A 387 -8.16 -2.08 20.74
N ASP A 388 -7.87 -1.76 22.00
CA ASP A 388 -8.34 -0.53 22.65
C ASP A 388 -7.78 0.72 21.94
N THR A 389 -6.55 0.64 21.43
CA THR A 389 -5.95 1.69 20.58
C THR A 389 -6.77 1.88 19.29
N GLY A 390 -7.13 0.79 18.60
CA GLY A 390 -7.99 0.85 17.42
C GLY A 390 -9.36 1.46 17.70
N ILE A 391 -9.98 1.13 18.84
CA ILE A 391 -11.29 1.68 19.25
C ILE A 391 -11.16 3.19 19.52
N VAL A 392 -10.12 3.61 20.22
CA VAL A 392 -9.84 5.03 20.46
C VAL A 392 -9.67 5.76 19.12
N ILE A 393 -8.82 5.26 18.22
CA ILE A 393 -8.61 5.86 16.90
C ILE A 393 -9.92 5.98 16.11
N CYS A 394 -10.75 4.93 16.06
CA CYS A 394 -12.05 4.99 15.38
C CYS A 394 -12.97 6.05 16.00
N SER A 395 -12.92 6.21 17.32
CA SER A 395 -13.71 7.21 18.05
C SER A 395 -13.23 8.64 17.80
N LEU A 396 -11.94 8.84 17.50
CA LEU A 396 -11.36 10.16 17.22
C LEU A 396 -11.86 10.79 15.91
N TYR A 397 -12.38 9.98 14.97
CA TYR A 397 -12.94 10.47 13.70
C TYR A 397 -14.35 11.07 13.81
N MET A 398 -14.90 11.20 15.03
CA MET A 398 -16.20 11.85 15.27
C MET A 398 -16.15 13.34 14.89
N ASN A 399 -16.77 13.72 13.76
CA ASN A 399 -16.88 15.13 13.31
C ASN A 399 -17.59 16.07 14.30
N GLU A 400 -18.37 15.51 15.24
CA GLU A 400 -19.07 16.25 16.30
C GLU A 400 -18.13 16.73 17.44
N MET A 401 -16.85 16.32 17.42
CA MET A 401 -15.86 16.68 18.45
C MET A 401 -15.38 18.15 18.39
N LYS A 402 -16.00 19.02 17.58
CA LYS A 402 -15.60 20.43 17.46
C LYS A 402 -15.67 21.22 18.77
N ASP A 403 -16.52 20.81 19.73
CA ASP A 403 -16.78 21.63 20.92
C ASP A 403 -16.40 21.01 22.29
N CYS A 404 -16.13 19.71 22.39
CA CYS A 404 -15.43 19.09 23.54
C CYS A 404 -15.24 17.59 23.31
N TRP A 405 -14.11 17.05 23.75
CA TRP A 405 -13.89 15.60 23.85
C TRP A 405 -14.96 14.95 24.74
N PRO A 406 -15.60 13.84 24.33
CA PRO A 406 -16.41 13.04 25.23
C PRO A 406 -15.55 12.60 26.41
N LYS A 407 -16.03 12.84 27.64
CA LYS A 407 -15.30 12.47 28.86
C LYS A 407 -14.96 10.98 28.91
N GLU A 408 -15.79 10.15 28.27
CA GLU A 408 -15.58 8.71 28.12
C GLU A 408 -14.35 8.38 27.27
N THR A 409 -14.16 9.07 26.14
CA THR A 409 -12.98 8.89 25.27
C THR A 409 -11.70 9.40 25.95
N ASP A 410 -11.78 10.52 26.67
CA ASP A 410 -10.65 11.04 27.45
C ASP A 410 -10.21 10.07 28.56
N HIS A 411 -11.17 9.53 29.30
CA HIS A 411 -10.91 8.54 30.33
C HIS A 411 -10.32 7.24 29.76
N ALA A 412 -10.87 6.76 28.64
CA ALA A 412 -10.37 5.58 27.95
C ALA A 412 -8.92 5.76 27.48
N LEU A 413 -8.58 6.92 26.90
CA LEU A 413 -7.20 7.21 26.49
C LEU A 413 -6.26 7.29 27.69
N LEU A 414 -6.63 8.00 28.76
CA LEU A 414 -5.81 8.09 29.97
C LEU A 414 -5.56 6.73 30.61
N HIS A 415 -6.57 5.86 30.64
CA HIS A 415 -6.44 4.49 31.09
C HIS A 415 -5.48 3.70 30.19
N LEU A 416 -5.67 3.78 28.86
CA LEU A 416 -4.84 3.11 27.87
C LEU A 416 -3.36 3.51 28.00
N LEU A 417 -3.07 4.79 28.17
CA LEU A 417 -1.69 5.27 28.38
C LEU A 417 -1.06 4.75 29.67
N LYS A 418 -1.85 4.55 30.74
CA LYS A 418 -1.33 3.94 31.98
C LYS A 418 -0.97 2.48 31.76
N VAL A 419 -1.83 1.72 31.08
CA VAL A 419 -1.58 0.31 30.75
C VAL A 419 -0.36 0.18 29.83
N LEU A 420 -0.24 1.03 28.81
CA LEU A 420 0.93 1.09 27.93
C LEU A 420 2.22 1.30 28.71
N LYS A 421 2.25 2.29 29.61
CA LYS A 421 3.42 2.56 30.47
C LYS A 421 3.78 1.38 31.35
N PHE A 422 2.78 0.70 31.91
CA PHE A 422 2.98 -0.50 32.72
C PHE A 422 3.65 -1.61 31.91
N ILE A 423 3.11 -1.94 30.73
CA ILE A 423 3.68 -2.99 29.85
C ILE A 423 5.11 -2.63 29.46
N MET A 424 5.36 -1.39 29.02
CA MET A 424 6.69 -0.96 28.62
C MET A 424 7.71 -1.07 29.76
N ALA A 425 7.30 -0.74 30.99
CA ALA A 425 8.15 -0.87 32.17
C ALA A 425 8.45 -2.34 32.49
N GLU A 426 7.45 -3.22 32.35
CA GLU A 426 7.63 -4.66 32.58
C GLU A 426 8.55 -5.30 31.53
N VAL A 427 8.38 -4.96 30.25
CA VAL A 427 9.29 -5.45 29.20
C VAL A 427 10.71 -4.91 29.44
N ALA A 428 10.86 -3.67 29.88
CA ALA A 428 12.16 -3.08 30.20
C ALA A 428 12.80 -3.66 31.47
N SER A 429 12.02 -4.23 32.40
CA SER A 429 12.58 -4.89 33.58
C SER A 429 13.16 -6.26 33.23
N ILE A 430 12.55 -6.98 32.27
CA ILE A 430 13.03 -8.26 31.75
C ILE A 430 14.22 -8.05 30.81
N TYR A 431 14.14 -7.05 29.94
CA TYR A 431 15.21 -6.66 29.01
C TYR A 431 15.59 -5.21 29.25
N PRO A 432 16.47 -4.94 30.23
CA PRO A 432 17.00 -3.60 30.41
C PRO A 432 17.60 -3.12 29.08
N PRO A 433 17.36 -1.85 28.70
CA PRO A 433 17.97 -1.31 27.50
C PRO A 433 19.47 -1.54 27.56
N SER A 434 20.04 -2.02 26.46
CA SER A 434 21.50 -2.16 26.31
C SER A 434 22.16 -0.88 26.79
N SER A 435 23.24 -1.02 27.58
CA SER A 435 23.93 0.07 28.29
C SER A 435 24.56 1.15 27.40
N PHE A 436 24.18 1.23 26.12
CA PHE A 436 24.22 2.46 25.35
C PHE A 436 23.19 3.44 25.92
N SER A 437 23.41 3.85 27.16
CA SER A 437 22.78 5.02 27.72
C SER A 437 23.27 6.21 26.91
N PHE A 438 22.45 6.68 25.97
CA PHE A 438 22.53 8.09 25.60
C PHE A 438 22.48 8.89 26.90
N PRO A 439 23.47 9.73 27.18
CA PRO A 439 23.41 10.58 28.35
C PRO A 439 22.15 11.42 28.21
N ARG A 440 21.37 11.54 29.30
CA ARG A 440 20.31 12.54 29.41
C ARG A 440 20.94 13.93 29.58
N THR A 441 21.79 14.32 28.64
CA THR A 441 22.27 15.67 28.48
C THR A 441 21.21 16.46 27.67
N ASN A 442 21.29 17.78 27.71
CA ASN A 442 20.49 18.65 26.82
C ASN A 442 20.67 18.27 25.34
N GLU A 443 19.85 18.83 24.45
CA GLU A 443 19.83 18.50 23.02
C GLU A 443 21.24 18.54 22.38
N LEU A 444 22.07 19.52 22.80
CA LEU A 444 23.47 19.64 22.38
C LEU A 444 24.36 18.52 22.92
N GLY A 445 24.24 18.16 24.19
CA GLY A 445 25.06 17.10 24.77
C GLY A 445 24.72 15.70 24.25
N SER A 446 23.54 15.50 23.66
CA SER A 446 23.20 14.26 22.96
C SER A 446 23.95 14.17 21.62
N ILE A 447 24.12 15.30 20.93
CA ILE A 447 24.93 15.40 19.71
C ILE A 447 26.42 15.24 20.04
N ASP A 448 26.90 15.86 21.13
CA ASP A 448 28.28 15.66 21.60
C ASP A 448 28.59 14.19 21.87
N PHE A 449 27.67 13.48 22.53
CA PHE A 449 27.83 12.06 22.80
C PHE A 449 27.86 11.20 21.51
N LEU A 450 26.98 11.49 20.56
CA LEU A 450 26.99 10.87 19.23
C LEU A 450 28.32 11.10 18.51
N LEU A 451 28.79 12.36 18.48
CA LEU A 451 30.05 12.74 17.87
C LEU A 451 31.23 12.01 18.50
N THR A 452 31.28 11.91 19.83
CA THR A 452 32.33 11.17 20.54
C THR A 452 32.32 9.69 20.16
N ASN A 453 31.17 9.02 20.21
CA ASN A 453 31.09 7.59 19.88
C ASN A 453 31.40 7.32 18.40
N LEU A 454 30.95 8.17 17.47
CA LEU A 454 31.25 8.02 16.05
C LEU A 454 32.74 8.23 15.75
N LYS A 455 33.40 9.18 16.44
CA LYS A 455 34.86 9.36 16.37
C LYS A 455 35.60 8.14 16.91
N GLU A 456 35.15 7.56 18.02
CA GLU A 456 35.73 6.32 18.57
C GLU A 456 35.55 5.12 17.62
N ILE A 457 34.40 5.01 16.96
CA ILE A 457 34.13 3.98 15.95
C ILE A 457 35.00 4.19 14.70
N ALA A 458 35.16 5.44 14.23
CA ALA A 458 36.00 5.78 13.09
C ALA A 458 37.48 5.40 13.30
N ILE A 459 37.94 5.42 14.56
CA ILE A 459 39.32 5.10 14.96
C ILE A 459 39.48 3.60 15.30
N SER A 460 38.39 2.85 15.46
CA SER A 460 38.44 1.46 15.89
C SER A 460 38.94 0.52 14.77
N GLU A 461 40.13 -0.07 14.94
CA GLU A 461 40.68 -1.12 14.07
C GLU A 461 40.01 -2.50 14.24
N ALA A 462 38.77 -2.54 14.76
CA ALA A 462 38.04 -3.79 14.91
C ALA A 462 37.67 -4.34 13.52
N ASN A 463 38.46 -5.31 13.05
CA ASN A 463 38.34 -6.03 11.78
C ASN A 463 37.04 -6.84 11.63
N SER A 464 35.88 -6.21 11.74
CA SER A 464 34.60 -6.87 11.53
C SER A 464 33.65 -5.94 10.81
N ILE A 465 33.54 -6.19 9.50
CA ILE A 465 32.68 -5.58 8.48
C ILE A 465 33.34 -4.39 7.80
N ALA A 466 33.44 -4.47 6.47
CA ALA A 466 33.82 -3.36 5.59
C ALA A 466 32.72 -2.29 5.64
N PHE A 467 32.66 -1.56 6.75
CA PHE A 467 31.84 -0.37 6.88
C PHE A 467 32.52 0.75 6.07
N PRO A 468 31.82 1.48 5.19
CA PRO A 468 32.48 2.49 4.37
C PRO A 468 32.91 3.64 5.27
N ALA A 469 34.20 3.73 5.59
CA ALA A 469 34.77 4.79 6.43
C ALA A 469 34.34 6.20 5.95
N GLY A 470 34.24 6.39 4.62
CA GLY A 470 33.76 7.65 4.03
C GLY A 470 32.32 8.03 4.41
N CYS A 471 31.44 7.08 4.73
CA CYS A 471 30.09 7.40 5.23
C CYS A 471 30.14 7.92 6.68
N ILE A 472 31.08 7.47 7.50
CA ILE A 472 31.24 7.95 8.87
C ILE A 472 31.74 9.40 8.85
N ASP A 473 32.70 9.71 7.97
CA ASP A 473 33.22 11.07 7.82
C ASP A 473 32.11 12.07 7.42
N THR A 474 31.26 11.72 6.44
CA THR A 474 30.11 12.55 6.06
C THR A 474 29.11 12.74 7.21
N ILE A 475 28.80 11.68 7.95
CA ILE A 475 27.88 11.75 9.09
C ILE A 475 28.48 12.61 10.22
N LEU A 476 29.80 12.55 10.43
CA LEU A 476 30.50 13.40 11.39
C LEU A 476 30.41 14.88 11.00
N GLU A 477 30.66 15.21 9.73
CA GLU A 477 30.54 16.58 9.22
C GLU A 477 29.12 17.14 9.39
N ASP A 478 28.10 16.35 9.05
CA ASP A 478 26.69 16.73 9.18
C ASP A 478 26.27 16.95 10.65
N LEU A 479 26.76 16.10 11.55
CA LEU A 479 26.48 16.23 12.98
C LEU A 479 27.23 17.41 13.62
N GLU A 480 28.46 17.70 13.18
CA GLU A 480 29.20 18.89 13.59
C GLU A 480 28.49 20.17 13.11
N PHE A 481 27.99 20.18 11.88
CA PHE A 481 27.16 21.27 11.37
C PHE A 481 25.89 21.46 12.19
N LEU A 482 25.13 20.38 12.43
CA LEU A 482 23.89 20.41 13.22
C LEU A 482 24.14 20.93 14.64
N ARG A 483 25.23 20.49 15.27
CA ARG A 483 25.65 20.97 16.59
C ARG A 483 25.86 22.48 16.60
N SER A 484 26.68 23.00 15.68
CA SER A 484 26.96 24.43 15.57
C SER A 484 25.70 25.24 15.26
N PHE A 485 24.81 24.71 14.42
CA PHE A 485 23.52 25.33 14.10
C PHE A 485 22.62 25.45 15.34
N LEU A 486 22.52 24.40 16.15
CA LEU A 486 21.72 24.39 17.37
C LEU A 486 22.32 25.27 18.48
N GLU A 487 23.65 25.34 18.57
CA GLU A 487 24.36 26.26 19.47
C GLU A 487 24.02 27.72 19.13
N ASN A 488 24.03 28.08 17.85
CA ASN A 488 23.60 29.41 17.39
C ASN A 488 22.15 29.72 17.79
N ILE A 489 21.23 28.77 17.65
CA ILE A 489 19.82 28.97 18.05
C ILE A 489 19.69 29.12 19.57
N ALA A 490 20.44 28.36 20.36
CA ALA A 490 20.43 28.44 21.81
C ALA A 490 20.99 29.78 22.35
N GLU A 491 21.82 30.48 21.58
CA GLU A 491 22.35 31.81 21.91
C GLU A 491 21.44 32.98 21.53
N TRP A 492 20.50 32.80 20.60
CA TRP A 492 19.56 33.85 20.16
C TRP A 492 18.71 34.51 21.26
N PRO A 493 18.31 33.84 22.36
CA PRO A 493 17.59 34.50 23.45
C PRO A 493 18.46 35.48 24.27
N LYS A 494 19.80 35.41 24.22
CA LYS A 494 20.68 36.23 25.06
C LYS A 494 21.12 37.56 24.42
N GLN A 495 20.83 37.78 23.12
CA GLN A 495 21.17 39.04 22.44
C GLN A 495 20.01 40.04 22.33
N ASN A 496 18.76 39.62 22.59
CA ASN A 496 17.59 40.51 22.50
C ASN A 496 17.19 41.21 23.82
N GLU A 497 17.98 41.08 24.89
CA GLU A 497 17.83 41.88 26.14
C GLU A 497 18.76 43.11 26.22
N LYS A 498 19.50 43.41 25.14
CA LYS A 498 20.26 44.67 25.02
C LYS A 498 19.93 45.36 23.70
N LEU A 499 18.74 45.94 23.62
CA LEU A 499 18.46 47.16 22.83
C LEU A 499 17.29 47.91 23.46
#